data_AF-A5CBM5-F1
#
_entry.id   AF-A5CBM5-F1
#
_cell.length_a   1.000
_cell.length_b   1.000
_cell.length_c   1.000
_cell.angle_alpha   90.00
_cell.angle_beta   90.00
_cell.angle_gamma   90.00
#
_symmetry.space_group_name_H-M   'P 1'
#
loop_
_entity.id
_entity.type
_entity.pdbx_description
1 polymer ?
#
loop_
_entity_poly.entity_id
_entity_poly.type
_entity_poly.pdbx_seq_one_letter_code
_entity_poly.pdbx_strand_id
1 'polypeptide(L)'
;MVSARFRRHSRGLRNIFASTSYSRRAAKLASTLMFSASSLRHISGNFRRNSIALYKKAAKFSQQKADFATLWSDLLAMAVTPSFQLRIMHRLKHWILDFLSFEMCSFLAYFERLWQRAMELQSLVLHEFELFIALPWIPNNSPQSWIVLVIKLLTKTPKLTQFDKK
;
A
#
# COMPACT_ATOMS: atom_id res chain seq x y z
N MET A 1 61.23 47.16 57.93
CA MET A 1 60.25 46.52 57.01
C MET A 1 59.15 47.54 56.68
N VAL A 2 59.10 48.00 55.44
CA VAL A 2 58.14 49.01 54.93
C VAL A 2 56.93 48.29 54.35
N SER A 3 55.71 48.61 54.82
CA SER A 3 54.46 48.11 54.24
C SER A 3 53.83 49.19 53.35
N ALA A 4 53.76 48.92 52.04
CA ALA A 4 53.22 49.84 51.05
C ALA A 4 51.67 49.82 51.05
N ARG A 5 51.03 50.97 51.28
CA ARG A 5 49.57 51.14 51.13
C ARG A 5 49.17 51.22 49.66
N PHE A 6 48.52 50.17 49.15
CA PHE A 6 47.85 50.20 47.86
C PHE A 6 46.57 51.03 47.95
N ARG A 7 46.60 52.30 47.51
CA ARG A 7 45.38 53.11 47.36
C ARG A 7 44.63 52.63 46.12
N ARG A 8 43.56 51.85 46.29
CA ARG A 8 42.61 51.57 45.20
C ARG A 8 41.93 52.87 44.81
N HIS A 9 42.24 53.38 43.63
CA HIS A 9 41.50 54.46 43.05
C HIS A 9 40.52 53.92 42.01
N SER A 10 39.26 53.75 42.40
CA SER A 10 38.18 53.35 41.49
C SER A 10 37.67 54.55 40.67
N ARG A 11 38.54 55.30 39.99
CA ARG A 11 38.14 56.37 39.05
C ARG A 11 38.34 55.84 37.62
N GLY A 12 37.36 55.10 37.11
CA GLY A 12 37.47 54.58 35.74
C GLY A 12 36.25 53.95 35.10
N LEU A 13 35.08 53.91 35.75
CA LEU A 13 33.86 53.31 35.15
C LEU A 13 32.55 54.05 35.46
N ARG A 14 32.59 55.17 36.21
CA ARG A 14 31.38 55.86 36.70
C ARG A 14 30.93 57.04 35.84
N ASN A 15 31.53 57.20 34.66
CA ASN A 15 31.40 58.38 33.82
C ASN A 15 30.97 58.08 32.37
N ILE A 16 30.85 56.81 31.98
CA ILE A 16 30.32 56.44 30.65
C ILE A 16 28.80 56.62 30.62
N PHE A 17 28.09 56.17 31.68
CA PHE A 17 26.64 56.35 31.85
C PHE A 17 26.23 57.78 32.24
N ALA A 18 27.14 58.57 32.82
CA ALA A 18 26.86 59.95 33.24
C ALA A 18 27.05 60.98 32.11
N SER A 19 27.59 60.57 30.95
CA SER A 19 27.64 61.44 29.77
C SER A 19 26.25 61.54 29.15
N THR A 20 25.69 62.76 29.14
CA THR A 20 24.33 63.02 28.63
C THR A 20 24.16 62.62 27.15
N SER A 21 25.25 62.53 26.38
CA SER A 21 25.22 62.14 24.97
C SER A 21 24.90 60.65 24.76
N TYR A 22 25.45 59.74 25.59
CA TYR A 22 25.17 58.30 25.50
C TYR A 22 23.71 58.01 25.87
N SER A 23 23.22 58.59 26.96
CA SER A 23 21.82 58.47 27.39
C SER A 23 20.84 59.10 26.38
N ARG A 24 21.19 60.23 25.76
CA ARG A 24 20.36 60.86 24.72
C ARG A 24 20.32 60.03 23.42
N ARG A 25 21.44 59.41 23.03
CA ARG A 25 21.49 58.49 21.88
C ARG A 25 20.69 57.21 22.17
N ALA A 26 20.85 56.62 23.36
CA ALA A 26 20.09 55.46 23.78
C ALA A 26 18.58 55.75 23.84
N ALA A 27 18.18 56.90 24.38
CA ALA A 27 16.78 57.33 24.40
C ALA A 27 16.19 57.50 22.99
N LYS A 28 16.97 58.07 22.05
CA LYS A 28 16.53 58.23 20.64
C LYS A 28 16.37 56.88 19.94
N LEU A 29 17.24 55.90 20.22
CA LEU A 29 17.09 54.54 19.70
C LEU A 29 15.90 53.82 20.35
N ALA A 30 15.70 54.00 21.65
CA ALA A 30 14.55 53.44 22.35
C ALA A 30 13.24 54.01 21.78
N SER A 31 13.17 55.31 21.46
CA SER A 31 11.96 55.91 20.89
C SER A 31 11.66 55.39 19.48
N THR A 32 12.67 55.20 18.62
CA THR A 32 12.46 54.62 17.28
C THR A 32 12.05 53.15 17.35
N LEU A 33 12.65 52.38 18.27
CA LEU A 33 12.30 50.99 18.51
C LEU A 33 10.89 50.84 19.10
N MET A 34 10.48 51.70 20.03
CA MET A 34 9.12 51.69 20.57
C MET A 34 8.07 52.05 19.52
N PHE A 35 8.36 53.04 18.66
CA PHE A 35 7.49 53.37 17.53
C PHE A 35 7.37 52.20 16.55
N SER A 36 8.49 51.57 16.20
CA SER A 36 8.53 50.38 15.34
C SER A 36 7.77 49.20 15.96
N ALA A 37 8.00 48.90 17.24
CA ALA A 37 7.33 47.83 17.97
C ALA A 37 5.82 48.07 18.14
N SER A 38 5.40 49.34 18.25
CA SER A 38 3.97 49.69 18.34
C SER A 38 3.27 49.52 16.99
N SER A 39 3.91 49.95 15.90
CA SER A 39 3.44 49.73 14.54
C SER A 39 3.33 48.23 14.20
N LEU A 40 4.37 47.45 14.56
CA LEU A 40 4.38 46.00 14.38
C LEU A 40 3.27 45.29 15.17
N ARG A 41 3.04 45.70 16.43
CA ARG A 41 1.94 45.17 17.26
C ARG A 41 0.57 45.49 16.67
N HIS A 42 0.39 46.68 16.11
CA HIS A 42 -0.86 47.06 15.47
C HIS A 42 -1.12 46.21 14.22
N ILE A 43 -0.12 46.05 13.35
CA ILE A 43 -0.23 45.21 12.14
C ILE A 43 -0.45 43.75 12.50
N SER A 44 0.31 43.20 13.45
CA SER A 44 0.18 41.83 13.95
C SER A 44 -1.20 41.58 14.58
N GLY A 45 -1.70 42.55 15.37
CA GLY A 45 -3.04 42.48 15.96
C GLY A 45 -4.13 42.42 14.90
N ASN A 46 -4.02 43.23 13.84
CA ASN A 46 -4.98 43.22 12.73
C ASN A 46 -4.91 41.92 11.94
N PHE A 47 -3.71 41.39 11.67
CA PHE A 47 -3.52 40.09 11.04
C PHE A 47 -4.15 38.96 11.85
N ARG A 48 -3.90 38.93 13.17
CA ARG A 48 -4.49 37.93 14.09
C ARG A 48 -6.01 38.00 14.14
N ARG A 49 -6.60 39.20 14.16
CA ARG A 49 -8.07 39.35 14.14
C ARG A 49 -8.67 38.86 12.83
N ASN A 50 -8.03 39.20 11.70
CA ASN A 50 -8.50 38.78 10.38
C ASN A 50 -8.39 37.26 10.20
N SER A 51 -7.26 36.65 10.60
CA SER A 51 -7.09 35.20 10.49
C SER A 51 -8.10 34.41 11.33
N ILE A 52 -8.42 34.87 12.54
CA ILE A 52 -9.48 34.27 13.38
C ILE A 52 -10.86 34.40 12.71
N ALA A 53 -11.17 35.56 12.12
CA ALA A 53 -12.44 35.77 11.43
C ALA A 53 -12.60 34.85 10.21
N LEU A 54 -11.55 34.70 9.42
CA LEU A 54 -11.52 33.76 8.28
C LEU A 54 -11.68 32.32 8.74
N TYR A 55 -10.97 31.90 9.79
CA TYR A 55 -11.11 30.56 10.36
C TYR A 55 -12.55 30.27 10.82
N LYS A 56 -13.20 31.22 11.50
CA LYS A 56 -14.61 31.08 11.91
C LYS A 56 -15.56 30.96 10.72
N LYS A 57 -15.32 31.69 9.63
CA LYS A 57 -16.13 31.59 8.41
C LYS A 57 -15.93 30.22 7.74
N ALA A 58 -14.69 29.75 7.65
CA ALA A 58 -14.38 28.42 7.11
C ALA A 58 -15.01 27.31 7.94
N ALA A 59 -14.97 27.41 9.27
CA ALA A 59 -15.63 26.45 10.16
C ALA A 59 -17.15 26.40 9.94
N LYS A 60 -17.82 27.55 9.81
CA LYS A 60 -19.25 27.62 9.51
C LYS A 60 -19.60 27.03 8.14
N PHE A 61 -18.79 27.32 7.12
CA PHE A 61 -18.95 26.73 5.79
C PHE A 61 -18.76 25.20 5.82
N SER A 62 -17.77 24.72 6.57
CA SER A 62 -17.56 23.29 6.78
C SER A 62 -18.74 22.63 7.49
N GLN A 63 -19.30 23.28 8.51
CA GLN A 63 -20.49 22.80 9.20
C GLN A 63 -21.68 22.72 8.26
N GLN A 64 -21.95 23.77 7.48
CA GLN A 64 -23.03 23.77 6.48
C GLN A 64 -22.88 22.64 5.46
N LYS A 65 -21.66 22.33 5.04
CA LYS A 65 -21.39 21.21 4.13
C LYS A 65 -21.72 19.86 4.78
N ALA A 66 -21.39 19.70 6.06
CA ALA A 66 -21.74 18.50 6.81
C ALA A 66 -23.27 18.38 6.98
N ASP A 67 -23.94 19.47 7.36
CA ASP A 67 -25.40 19.51 7.54
C ASP A 67 -26.13 19.21 6.21
N PHE A 68 -25.60 19.70 5.09
CA PHE A 68 -26.10 19.37 3.76
C PHE A 68 -25.94 17.88 3.47
N ALA A 69 -24.77 17.28 3.73
CA ALA A 69 -24.57 15.84 3.54
C ALA A 69 -25.54 15.00 4.38
N THR A 70 -25.84 15.41 5.60
CA THR A 70 -26.86 14.78 6.45
C THR A 70 -28.25 14.88 5.82
N LEU A 71 -28.66 16.09 5.40
CA LEU A 71 -29.97 16.29 4.76
C LEU A 71 -30.12 15.49 3.46
N TRP A 72 -29.07 15.39 2.64
CA TRP A 72 -29.11 14.56 1.44
C TRP A 72 -29.15 13.07 1.76
N SER A 73 -28.50 12.64 2.85
CA SER A 73 -28.56 11.25 3.29
C SER A 73 -29.98 10.89 3.75
N ASP A 74 -30.63 11.77 4.52
CA ASP A 74 -32.01 11.60 4.96
C ASP A 74 -33.00 11.66 3.79
N LEU A 75 -32.80 12.61 2.87
CA LEU A 75 -33.62 12.73 1.66
C LEU A 75 -33.44 11.52 0.74
N LEU A 76 -32.21 11.01 0.59
CA LEU A 76 -31.94 9.80 -0.16
C LEU A 76 -32.57 8.59 0.53
N ALA A 77 -32.49 8.47 1.85
CA ALA A 77 -33.15 7.40 2.59
C ALA A 77 -34.69 7.45 2.43
N MET A 78 -35.28 8.64 2.37
CA MET A 78 -36.72 8.82 2.13
C MET A 78 -37.12 8.62 0.66
N ALA A 79 -36.27 9.00 -0.29
CA ALA A 79 -36.51 8.89 -1.73
C ALA A 79 -36.20 7.50 -2.30
N VAL A 80 -35.27 6.76 -1.67
CA VAL A 80 -34.97 5.36 -1.97
C VAL A 80 -36.12 4.52 -1.44
N THR A 81 -37.17 4.45 -2.26
CA THR A 81 -38.34 3.62 -1.98
C THR A 81 -37.93 2.16 -1.82
N PRO A 82 -38.57 1.40 -0.90
CA PRO A 82 -38.29 -0.03 -0.73
C PRO A 82 -38.35 -0.83 -2.05
N SER A 83 -39.21 -0.41 -2.98
CA SER A 83 -39.32 -1.01 -4.31
C SER A 83 -38.10 -0.75 -5.21
N PHE A 84 -37.45 0.40 -5.09
CA PHE A 84 -36.20 0.69 -5.80
C PHE A 84 -35.04 -0.17 -5.27
N GLN A 85 -34.94 -0.34 -3.95
CA GLN A 85 -33.96 -1.24 -3.33
C GLN A 85 -34.15 -2.69 -3.79
N LEU A 86 -35.40 -3.15 -3.82
CA LEU A 86 -35.76 -4.48 -4.33
C LEU A 86 -35.37 -4.68 -5.80
N ARG A 87 -35.53 -3.65 -6.64
CA ARG A 87 -35.10 -3.69 -8.05
C ARG A 87 -33.58 -3.82 -8.18
N ILE A 88 -32.81 -3.09 -7.38
CA ILE A 88 -31.35 -3.20 -7.36
C ILE A 88 -30.93 -4.60 -6.88
N MET A 89 -31.49 -5.08 -5.77
CA MET A 89 -31.20 -6.41 -5.24
C MET A 89 -31.52 -7.50 -6.27
N HIS A 90 -32.69 -7.42 -6.91
CA HIS A 90 -33.10 -8.41 -7.91
C HIS A 90 -32.17 -8.41 -9.13
N ARG A 91 -31.84 -7.23 -9.66
CA ARG A 91 -30.90 -7.10 -10.77
C ARG A 91 -29.50 -7.59 -10.41
N LEU A 92 -29.04 -7.30 -9.19
CA LEU A 92 -27.74 -7.76 -8.69
C LEU A 92 -27.72 -9.29 -8.53
N LYS A 93 -28.77 -9.89 -7.97
CA LYS A 93 -28.91 -11.36 -7.88
C LYS A 93 -28.85 -12.01 -9.24
N HIS A 94 -29.57 -11.45 -10.22
CA HIS A 94 -29.56 -11.98 -11.59
C HIS A 94 -28.17 -11.86 -12.21
N TRP A 95 -27.52 -10.70 -12.08
CA TRP A 95 -26.18 -10.48 -12.61
C TRP A 95 -25.12 -11.42 -12.02
N ILE A 96 -25.19 -11.69 -10.70
CA ILE A 96 -24.29 -12.65 -10.03
C ILE A 96 -24.52 -14.07 -10.56
N LEU A 97 -25.78 -14.48 -10.72
CA LEU A 97 -26.12 -15.81 -11.25
C LEU A 97 -25.66 -15.96 -12.71
N ASP A 98 -25.85 -14.94 -13.54
CA ASP A 98 -25.42 -14.95 -14.94
C ASP A 98 -23.89 -15.00 -15.05
N PHE A 99 -23.19 -14.26 -14.18
CA PHE A 99 -21.73 -14.30 -14.10
C PHE A 99 -21.22 -15.69 -13.71
N LEU A 100 -21.81 -16.31 -12.68
CA LEU A 100 -21.42 -17.65 -12.24
C LEU A 100 -21.73 -18.70 -13.31
N SER A 101 -22.87 -18.58 -13.99
CA SER A 101 -23.20 -19.47 -15.11
C SER A 101 -22.20 -19.34 -16.26
N PHE A 102 -21.76 -18.12 -16.58
CA PHE A 102 -20.76 -17.87 -17.60
C PHE A 102 -19.40 -18.51 -17.25
N GLU A 103 -18.98 -18.38 -15.99
CA GLU A 103 -17.75 -18.98 -15.49
C GLU A 103 -17.83 -20.52 -15.55
N MET A 104 -18.91 -21.11 -15.05
CA MET A 104 -19.10 -22.57 -15.08
C MET A 104 -19.15 -23.14 -16.50
N CYS A 105 -19.86 -22.48 -17.43
CA CYS A 105 -19.87 -22.89 -18.84
C CYS A 105 -18.45 -22.84 -19.45
N SER A 106 -17.68 -21.80 -19.14
CA SER A 106 -16.30 -21.65 -19.62
C SER A 106 -15.37 -22.72 -19.02
N PHE A 107 -15.51 -23.01 -17.72
CA PHE A 107 -14.77 -24.06 -17.03
C PHE A 107 -15.08 -25.45 -17.58
N LEU A 108 -16.36 -25.77 -17.78
CA LEU A 108 -16.79 -27.04 -18.37
C LEU A 108 -16.25 -27.21 -19.79
N ALA A 109 -16.32 -26.16 -20.62
CA ALA A 109 -15.77 -26.20 -21.97
C ALA A 109 -14.25 -26.41 -21.99
N TYR A 110 -13.52 -25.80 -21.06
CA TYR A 110 -12.09 -26.02 -20.89
C TYR A 110 -11.79 -27.45 -20.43
N PHE A 111 -12.54 -27.96 -19.46
CA PHE A 111 -12.37 -29.31 -18.93
C PHE A 111 -12.68 -30.38 -19.97
N GLU A 112 -13.78 -30.25 -20.72
CA GLU A 112 -14.11 -31.14 -21.85
C GLU A 112 -12.98 -31.17 -22.87
N ARG A 113 -12.40 -30.01 -23.21
CA ARG A 113 -11.29 -29.95 -24.16
C ARG A 113 -10.02 -30.62 -23.63
N LEU A 114 -9.78 -30.54 -22.33
CA LEU A 114 -8.65 -31.17 -21.66
C LEU A 114 -8.86 -32.69 -21.52
N TRP A 115 -10.08 -33.10 -21.19
CA TRP A 115 -10.51 -34.49 -21.13
C TRP A 115 -10.39 -35.17 -22.49
N GLN A 116 -10.87 -34.53 -23.56
CA GLN A 116 -10.75 -35.03 -24.94
C GLN A 116 -9.28 -35.31 -25.31
N ARG A 117 -8.38 -34.37 -24.99
CA ARG A 117 -6.94 -34.54 -25.23
C ARG A 117 -6.34 -35.66 -24.38
N ALA A 118 -6.75 -35.79 -23.12
CA ALA A 118 -6.29 -36.87 -22.25
C ALA A 118 -6.72 -38.25 -22.79
N MET A 119 -7.95 -38.37 -23.28
CA MET A 119 -8.47 -39.61 -23.86
C MET A 119 -7.78 -39.96 -25.19
N GLU A 120 -7.45 -38.97 -26.03
CA GLU A 120 -6.62 -39.20 -27.23
C GLU A 120 -5.24 -39.74 -26.88
N LEU A 121 -4.58 -39.20 -25.85
CA LEU A 121 -3.29 -39.72 -25.40
C LEU A 121 -3.42 -41.14 -24.84
N GLN A 122 -4.46 -41.44 -24.06
CA GLN A 122 -4.72 -42.79 -23.58
C GLN A 122 -5.00 -43.78 -24.73
N SER A 123 -5.72 -43.35 -25.77
CA SER A 123 -5.97 -44.16 -26.96
C SER A 123 -4.69 -44.43 -27.75
N LEU A 124 -3.82 -43.43 -27.92
CA LEU A 124 -2.52 -43.61 -28.60
C LEU A 124 -1.61 -44.55 -27.83
N VAL A 125 -1.57 -44.41 -26.51
CA VAL A 125 -0.79 -45.29 -25.63
C VAL A 125 -1.31 -46.74 -25.72
N LEU A 126 -2.62 -46.96 -25.61
CA LEU A 126 -3.20 -48.30 -25.72
C LEU A 126 -2.98 -48.92 -27.11
N HIS A 127 -3.09 -48.12 -28.17
CA HIS A 127 -2.85 -48.58 -29.53
C HIS A 127 -1.37 -48.93 -29.78
N GLU A 128 -0.42 -48.17 -29.23
CA GLU A 128 1.00 -48.56 -29.26
C GLU A 128 1.25 -49.86 -28.48
N PHE A 129 0.58 -50.06 -27.34
CA PHE A 129 0.68 -51.32 -26.59
C PHE A 129 0.07 -52.50 -27.35
N GLU A 130 -1.09 -52.34 -27.99
CA GLU A 130 -1.70 -53.37 -28.84
C GLU A 130 -0.82 -53.72 -30.04
N LEU A 131 -0.20 -52.72 -30.70
CA LEU A 131 0.79 -52.94 -31.76
C LEU A 131 2.03 -53.69 -31.25
N PHE A 132 2.46 -53.43 -30.01
CA PHE A 132 3.57 -54.13 -29.38
C PHE A 132 3.26 -55.61 -29.09
N ILE A 133 2.00 -55.92 -28.76
CA ILE A 133 1.51 -57.29 -28.53
C ILE A 133 1.24 -58.03 -29.85
N ALA A 134 0.84 -57.32 -30.92
CA ALA A 134 0.60 -57.87 -32.25
C ALA A 134 1.87 -58.04 -33.11
N LEU A 135 3.04 -57.59 -32.64
CA LEU A 135 4.31 -57.79 -33.35
C LEU A 135 4.60 -59.31 -33.49
N PRO A 136 4.93 -59.81 -34.70
CA PRO A 136 5.24 -61.22 -34.89
C PRO A 136 6.46 -61.59 -34.04
N TRP A 137 6.41 -62.78 -33.45
CA TRP A 137 7.50 -63.39 -32.68
C TRP A 137 8.87 -63.03 -33.26
N ILE A 138 9.60 -62.21 -32.50
CA ILE A 138 10.86 -61.61 -32.92
C ILE A 138 11.91 -62.72 -32.98
N PRO A 139 12.53 -62.99 -34.14
CA PRO A 139 13.62 -63.96 -34.22
C PRO A 139 14.75 -63.53 -33.29
N ASN A 140 15.35 -64.47 -32.58
CA ASN A 140 16.33 -64.24 -31.50
C ASN A 140 17.54 -63.35 -31.85
N ASN A 141 17.71 -62.94 -33.12
CA ASN A 141 18.85 -62.18 -33.63
C ASN A 141 18.50 -60.72 -34.00
N SER A 142 17.26 -60.26 -33.79
CA SER A 142 16.85 -58.86 -34.03
C SER A 142 17.31 -57.94 -32.88
N PRO A 143 17.67 -56.66 -33.14
CA PRO A 143 18.01 -55.68 -32.10
C PRO A 143 16.95 -55.56 -30.98
N GLN A 144 15.69 -55.83 -31.30
CA GLN A 144 14.58 -55.80 -30.34
C GLN A 144 14.61 -56.99 -29.35
N SER A 145 15.14 -58.15 -29.76
CA SER A 145 15.37 -59.30 -28.87
C SER A 145 16.38 -58.97 -27.77
N TRP A 146 17.41 -58.18 -28.10
CA TRP A 146 18.39 -57.69 -27.14
C TRP A 146 17.76 -56.76 -26.10
N ILE A 147 16.80 -55.91 -26.49
CA ILE A 147 16.08 -55.03 -25.56
C ILE A 147 15.29 -55.86 -24.55
N VAL A 148 14.58 -56.89 -25.00
CA VAL A 148 13.84 -57.82 -24.12
C VAL A 148 14.80 -58.56 -23.17
N LEU A 149 15.96 -59.01 -23.66
CA LEU A 149 16.99 -59.66 -22.85
C LEU A 149 17.62 -58.72 -21.82
N VAL A 150 17.89 -57.47 -22.19
CA VAL A 150 18.42 -56.42 -21.31
C VAL A 150 17.42 -56.09 -20.20
N ILE A 151 16.13 -55.91 -20.52
CA ILE A 151 15.08 -55.70 -19.52
C ILE A 151 14.95 -56.93 -18.60
N LYS A 152 15.00 -58.14 -19.16
CA LYS A 152 14.92 -59.40 -18.42
C LYS A 152 16.15 -59.64 -17.53
N LEU A 153 17.32 -59.14 -17.92
CA LEU A 153 18.55 -59.18 -17.13
C LEU A 153 18.49 -58.16 -15.99
N LEU A 154 18.08 -56.92 -16.29
CA LEU A 154 17.91 -55.83 -15.31
C LEU A 154 16.87 -56.16 -14.24
N THR A 155 15.82 -56.91 -14.60
CA THR A 155 14.76 -57.34 -13.66
C THR A 155 15.11 -58.60 -12.87
N LYS A 156 16.10 -59.40 -13.31
CA LYS A 156 16.51 -60.67 -12.66
C LYS A 156 17.67 -60.55 -11.68
N THR A 157 18.34 -59.40 -11.60
CA THR A 157 19.32 -59.14 -10.55
C THR A 157 18.70 -58.38 -9.38
N PRO A 158 18.22 -59.05 -8.32
CA PRO A 158 18.01 -58.39 -7.04
C PRO A 158 19.37 -58.31 -6.35
N LYS A 159 20.02 -57.14 -6.42
CA LYS A 159 20.95 -56.58 -5.42
C LYS A 159 21.98 -55.69 -6.10
N LEU A 160 21.74 -54.38 -6.01
CA LEU A 160 22.75 -53.43 -5.57
C LEU A 160 22.03 -52.14 -5.24
N THR A 161 21.52 -52.07 -4.01
CA THR A 161 21.34 -50.83 -3.23
C THR A 161 20.75 -51.20 -1.87
N GLN A 162 21.52 -51.99 -1.10
CA GLN A 162 21.64 -51.61 0.31
C GLN A 162 22.55 -50.38 0.32
N PHE A 163 21.95 -49.20 0.24
CA PHE A 163 22.61 -48.00 0.72
C PHE A 163 22.53 -48.07 2.25
N ASP A 164 23.68 -48.38 2.83
CA ASP A 164 23.97 -48.29 4.24
C ASP A 164 23.55 -46.89 4.73
N LYS A 165 22.59 -46.83 5.65
CA LYS A 165 22.25 -45.60 6.37
C LYS A 165 23.22 -45.48 7.53
N LYS A 166 24.20 -44.59 7.39
CA LYS A 166 24.89 -43.98 8.52
C LYS A 166 24.75 -42.47 8.45
#